data_AF-A0AAU6Q843-F1
#
_entry.id   AF-A0AAU6Q843-F1
#
_cell.length_a   1.000
_cell.length_b   1.000
_cell.length_c   1.000
_cell.angle_alpha   90.00
_cell.angle_beta   90.00
_cell.angle_gamma   90.00
#
_symmetry.space_group_name_H-M   'P 1'
#
loop_
_entity.id
_entity.type
_entity.pdbx_description
1 polymer ?
#
loop_
_entity_poly.entity_id
_entity_poly.type
_entity_poly.pdbx_seq_one_letter_code
_entity_poly.pdbx_strand_id
1 'polypeptide(L)'
;MRGSHGEASIPNPFDKAEHYRRNILRFLVPEVGSLVRERGWRALGMVRVGVYFHGATEAQVRRLTAGRIHKAVHQLGQDSLVPGAAERWVGNEGRVPAEFAPLLRAWLNPPLHSLEQRAPLTLTREQAALAEPRVGTTCFQGVAGSGKSLVLAARAARIANAGGKVLMVSFNITLWHLLRDGVRRAGGGAAAKNVVFNHFHGLARDLAVEAGLSWAECSDDPAVVVRRAAARLKLTYDAVLVDEAQDMQDDWAEALQSLVRPGGQFVAACDKLQNIYDRGGAWLVGLGRMRELRSSVRLHDHVVRLANDFAQAYLPGVGLLAESNQPMLPLGAPEFRWRELSGRAEAVTAAVARVRELAKGGAHPTDVAVLLPDHALGLEFVAQMNAIGWEVNHVFTTDQNDKRQKYAFWMGDARLKACTVHSFKGWEARHIVAVLDTPAGEVGESATLQAMVAYTAITRAQDSLTILNLSAQFRGFKSRADQEKHVA
;
A
#
# COMPACT_ATOMS: atom_id res chain seq x y z
N MET A 1 0.79 2.19 -35.01
CA MET A 1 -0.11 2.91 -35.96
C MET A 1 0.40 4.35 -36.10
N ARG A 2 0.21 5.02 -37.24
CA ARG A 2 0.54 6.46 -37.37
C ARG A 2 -0.62 7.29 -36.82
N GLY A 3 -0.35 8.19 -35.87
CA GLY A 3 -1.35 9.12 -35.32
C GLY A 3 -1.72 10.23 -36.32
N SER A 4 -2.85 10.89 -36.06
CA SER A 4 -3.42 11.99 -36.87
C SER A 4 -2.52 13.24 -36.99
N HIS A 5 -1.39 13.28 -36.29
CA HIS A 5 -0.47 14.43 -36.25
C HIS A 5 0.98 14.11 -36.72
N GLY A 6 1.19 13.00 -37.43
CA GLY A 6 2.51 12.65 -37.95
C GLY A 6 3.44 11.99 -36.93
N GLU A 7 4.17 10.99 -37.43
CA GLU A 7 5.37 10.30 -36.89
C GLU A 7 5.50 9.92 -35.41
N ALA A 8 4.41 9.88 -34.63
CA ALA A 8 4.41 9.08 -33.39
C ALA A 8 4.01 7.63 -33.71
N SER A 9 4.94 6.69 -33.53
CA SER A 9 4.62 5.25 -33.47
C SER A 9 3.69 5.01 -32.27
N ILE A 10 2.37 4.90 -32.52
CA ILE A 10 1.42 4.53 -31.47
C ILE A 10 1.73 3.09 -31.04
N PRO A 11 2.11 2.85 -29.77
CA PRO A 11 2.31 1.51 -29.22
C PRO A 11 1.05 0.67 -29.41
N ASN A 12 1.21 -0.65 -29.54
CA ASN A 12 0.07 -1.54 -29.75
C ASN A 12 -0.95 -1.39 -28.58
N PRO A 13 -2.15 -0.84 -28.81
CA PRO A 13 -3.10 -0.56 -27.73
C PRO A 13 -3.61 -1.83 -27.06
N PHE A 14 -3.44 -2.99 -27.70
CA PHE A 14 -3.81 -4.29 -27.16
C PHE A 14 -2.78 -4.82 -26.18
N ASP A 15 -1.49 -4.59 -26.42
CA ASP A 15 -0.44 -4.88 -25.43
C ASP A 15 -0.60 -3.99 -24.19
N LYS A 16 -0.98 -2.71 -24.40
CA LYS A 16 -1.34 -1.78 -23.31
C LYS A 16 -2.55 -2.27 -22.52
N ALA A 17 -3.59 -2.75 -23.20
CA ALA A 17 -4.79 -3.28 -22.56
C ALA A 17 -4.52 -4.59 -21.78
N GLU A 18 -3.66 -5.45 -22.32
CA GLU A 18 -3.20 -6.67 -21.64
C GLU A 18 -2.40 -6.35 -20.37
N HIS A 19 -1.52 -5.35 -20.45
CA HIS A 19 -0.75 -4.85 -19.31
C HIS A 19 -1.67 -4.34 -18.20
N TYR A 20 -2.67 -3.50 -18.51
CA TYR A 20 -3.63 -3.04 -17.51
C TYR A 20 -4.46 -4.17 -16.91
N ARG A 21 -4.90 -5.13 -17.73
CA ARG A 21 -5.59 -6.33 -17.22
C ARG A 21 -4.73 -7.10 -16.24
N ARG A 22 -3.46 -7.33 -16.57
CA ARG A 22 -2.50 -7.99 -15.68
C ARG A 22 -2.32 -7.20 -14.40
N ASN A 23 -2.25 -5.88 -14.47
CA ASN A 23 -2.15 -5.02 -13.29
C ASN A 23 -3.41 -5.09 -12.42
N ILE A 24 -4.62 -5.14 -13.01
CA ILE A 24 -5.86 -5.36 -12.26
C ILE A 24 -5.83 -6.72 -11.55
N LEU A 25 -5.52 -7.79 -12.27
CA LEU A 25 -5.43 -9.13 -11.69
C LEU A 25 -4.27 -9.28 -10.69
N ARG A 26 -3.27 -8.42 -10.75
CA ARG A 26 -2.09 -8.45 -9.87
C ARG A 26 -2.26 -7.58 -8.64
N PHE A 27 -3.00 -6.48 -8.72
CA PHE A 27 -3.07 -5.46 -7.68
C PHE A 27 -4.48 -5.21 -7.13
N LEU A 28 -5.54 -5.54 -7.88
CA LEU A 28 -6.94 -5.35 -7.46
C LEU A 28 -7.58 -6.67 -7.00
N VAL A 29 -7.27 -7.80 -7.65
CA VAL A 29 -7.84 -9.12 -7.33
C VAL A 29 -6.77 -10.22 -7.42
N PRO A 30 -5.71 -10.15 -6.60
CA PRO A 30 -4.54 -11.01 -6.73
C PRO A 30 -4.80 -12.51 -6.56
N GLU A 31 -5.85 -12.89 -5.82
CA GLU A 31 -6.32 -14.26 -5.65
C GLU A 31 -6.80 -14.83 -6.99
N VAL A 32 -7.62 -14.05 -7.71
CA VAL A 32 -8.03 -14.38 -9.09
C VAL A 32 -6.79 -14.43 -9.99
N GLY A 33 -5.85 -13.51 -9.82
CA GLY A 33 -4.57 -13.52 -10.53
C GLY A 33 -3.73 -14.77 -10.31
N SER A 34 -3.71 -15.36 -9.11
CA SER A 34 -2.96 -16.59 -8.80
C SER A 34 -3.61 -17.83 -9.42
N LEU A 35 -4.92 -17.98 -9.24
CA LEU A 35 -5.66 -19.10 -9.80
C LEU A 35 -5.62 -19.14 -11.33
N VAL A 36 -5.54 -18.00 -12.00
CA VAL A 36 -5.40 -17.91 -13.47
C VAL A 36 -4.05 -18.42 -13.94
N ARG A 37 -2.99 -18.19 -13.15
CA ARG A 37 -1.66 -18.71 -13.44
C ARG A 37 -1.61 -20.23 -13.24
N GLU A 38 -2.35 -20.76 -12.27
CA GLU A 38 -2.39 -22.19 -11.94
C GLU A 38 -3.32 -23.01 -12.85
N ARG A 39 -4.56 -22.54 -13.09
CA ARG A 39 -5.60 -23.25 -13.85
C ARG A 39 -5.71 -22.78 -15.31
N GLY A 40 -4.86 -21.83 -15.72
CA GLY A 40 -4.82 -21.28 -17.06
C GLY A 40 -5.95 -20.29 -17.37
N TRP A 41 -5.89 -19.68 -18.56
CA TRP A 41 -6.70 -18.52 -18.95
C TRP A 41 -8.22 -18.79 -19.03
N ARG A 42 -8.63 -20.06 -19.06
CA ARG A 42 -10.06 -20.45 -19.04
C ARG A 42 -10.74 -20.17 -17.69
N ALA A 43 -9.98 -20.05 -16.60
CA ALA A 43 -10.47 -19.73 -15.27
C ALA A 43 -11.01 -18.28 -15.14
N LEU A 44 -10.78 -17.43 -16.14
CA LEU A 44 -10.96 -15.98 -16.05
C LEU A 44 -12.00 -15.39 -17.01
N GLY A 45 -13.11 -16.09 -17.26
CA GLY A 45 -14.21 -15.58 -18.09
C GLY A 45 -14.83 -14.25 -17.63
N MET A 46 -14.34 -13.67 -16.52
CA MET A 46 -14.90 -12.58 -15.72
C MET A 46 -14.29 -11.19 -15.98
N VAL A 47 -12.98 -11.06 -16.24
CA VAL A 47 -12.35 -9.75 -16.52
C VAL A 47 -12.22 -9.58 -18.03
N ARG A 48 -13.18 -8.87 -18.61
CA ARG A 48 -13.26 -8.58 -20.04
C ARG A 48 -12.51 -7.29 -20.34
N VAL A 49 -11.69 -7.33 -21.38
CA VAL A 49 -10.92 -6.17 -21.83
C VAL A 49 -11.42 -5.80 -23.22
N GLY A 50 -11.72 -4.52 -23.42
CA GLY A 50 -12.06 -3.97 -24.71
C GLY A 50 -11.16 -2.80 -25.06
N VAL A 51 -10.79 -2.70 -26.34
CA VAL A 51 -10.12 -1.53 -26.91
C VAL A 51 -11.13 -0.83 -27.81
N TYR A 52 -11.42 0.43 -27.50
CA TYR A 52 -12.38 1.25 -28.22
C TYR A 52 -11.69 2.24 -29.15
N PHE A 53 -12.11 2.28 -30.41
CA PHE A 53 -11.61 3.19 -31.44
C PHE A 53 -12.67 4.24 -31.78
N HIS A 54 -12.52 5.43 -31.19
CA HIS A 54 -13.52 6.49 -31.20
C HIS A 54 -13.98 6.98 -32.60
N GLY A 55 -13.19 6.80 -33.65
CA GLY A 55 -13.51 7.22 -35.01
C GLY A 55 -13.58 6.08 -36.05
N ALA A 56 -13.62 4.82 -35.61
CA ALA A 56 -13.68 3.66 -36.50
C ALA A 56 -14.91 2.81 -36.15
N THR A 57 -15.56 2.26 -37.17
CA THR A 57 -16.58 1.22 -37.00
C THR A 57 -15.94 -0.10 -36.55
N GLU A 58 -16.71 -0.96 -35.88
CA GLU A 58 -16.25 -2.26 -35.42
C GLU A 58 -15.68 -3.09 -36.58
N ALA A 59 -16.30 -3.01 -37.76
CA ALA A 59 -15.84 -3.68 -38.97
C ALA A 59 -14.49 -3.14 -39.49
N GLN A 60 -14.21 -1.84 -39.30
CA GLN A 60 -12.91 -1.26 -39.61
C GLN A 60 -11.86 -1.70 -38.58
N VAL A 61 -12.21 -1.71 -37.30
CA VAL A 61 -11.32 -2.20 -36.24
C VAL A 61 -10.96 -3.66 -36.49
N ARG A 62 -11.94 -4.55 -36.71
CA ARG A 62 -11.69 -5.97 -36.97
C ARG A 62 -10.79 -6.23 -38.18
N ARG A 63 -10.90 -5.41 -39.24
CA ARG A 63 -10.00 -5.48 -40.41
C ARG A 63 -8.57 -5.05 -40.06
N LEU A 64 -8.42 -4.00 -39.27
CA LEU A 64 -7.13 -3.49 -38.82
C LEU A 64 -6.39 -4.48 -37.92
N THR A 65 -7.12 -5.30 -37.17
CA THR A 65 -6.62 -6.19 -36.12
C THR A 65 -6.58 -7.67 -36.53
N ALA A 66 -7.04 -8.00 -37.74
CA ALA A 66 -7.22 -9.38 -38.20
C ALA A 66 -5.94 -10.23 -38.03
N GLY A 67 -6.04 -11.28 -37.20
CA GLY A 67 -4.96 -12.24 -36.94
C GLY A 67 -3.82 -11.74 -36.05
N ARG A 68 -3.82 -10.47 -35.64
CA ARG A 68 -2.72 -9.85 -34.88
C ARG A 68 -2.98 -9.75 -33.39
N ILE A 69 -4.16 -10.18 -32.94
CA ILE A 69 -4.70 -9.85 -31.61
C ILE A 69 -5.35 -11.07 -30.96
N HIS A 70 -5.16 -11.19 -29.65
CA HIS A 70 -5.76 -12.25 -28.87
C HIS A 70 -7.29 -12.19 -28.90
N LYS A 71 -7.94 -13.33 -29.20
CA LYS A 71 -9.41 -13.45 -29.38
C LYS A 71 -10.24 -13.04 -28.15
N ALA A 72 -9.62 -12.97 -26.97
CA ALA A 72 -10.29 -12.59 -25.72
C ALA A 72 -10.39 -11.07 -25.49
N VAL A 73 -9.80 -10.23 -26.35
CA VAL A 73 -9.91 -8.77 -26.26
C VAL A 73 -10.98 -8.27 -27.21
N HIS A 74 -11.98 -7.57 -26.66
CA HIS A 74 -13.05 -6.95 -27.44
C HIS A 74 -12.48 -5.81 -28.30
N GLN A 75 -12.88 -5.80 -29.57
CA GLN A 75 -12.47 -4.81 -30.56
C GLN A 75 -13.68 -3.95 -30.83
N LEU A 76 -13.73 -2.76 -30.24
CA LEU A 76 -14.93 -1.94 -30.20
C LEU A 76 -14.75 -0.72 -31.11
N GLY A 77 -15.73 -0.48 -31.98
CA GLY A 77 -15.84 0.74 -32.77
C GLY A 77 -16.87 1.71 -32.19
N GLN A 78 -17.00 2.88 -32.80
CA GLN A 78 -17.99 3.91 -32.44
C GLN A 78 -19.44 3.39 -32.42
N ASP A 79 -19.72 2.40 -33.26
CA ASP A 79 -21.00 1.71 -33.41
C ASP A 79 -21.19 0.55 -32.39
N SER A 80 -20.18 0.24 -31.59
CA SER A 80 -20.28 -0.80 -30.56
C SER A 80 -20.91 -0.29 -29.24
N LEU A 81 -20.84 1.01 -28.93
CA LEU A 81 -21.32 1.60 -27.66
C LEU A 81 -22.83 1.94 -27.70
N VAL A 82 -23.69 0.93 -27.76
CA VAL A 82 -25.16 1.09 -27.72
C VAL A 82 -25.75 0.65 -26.37
N PRO A 83 -26.96 1.11 -25.98
CA PRO A 83 -27.66 0.56 -24.81
C PRO A 83 -27.73 -0.98 -24.89
N GLY A 84 -27.48 -1.68 -23.77
CA GLY A 84 -27.44 -3.14 -23.78
C GLY A 84 -26.12 -3.76 -24.28
N ALA A 85 -25.11 -2.96 -24.67
CA ALA A 85 -23.85 -3.47 -25.19
C ALA A 85 -22.95 -4.05 -24.08
N ALA A 86 -23.01 -3.50 -22.87
CA ALA A 86 -22.23 -3.98 -21.74
C ALA A 86 -22.59 -5.43 -21.38
N GLU A 87 -23.89 -5.76 -21.37
CA GLU A 87 -24.39 -7.11 -21.11
C GLU A 87 -23.87 -8.12 -22.15
N ARG A 88 -23.78 -7.70 -23.42
CA ARG A 88 -23.19 -8.51 -24.50
C ARG A 88 -21.70 -8.75 -24.33
N TRP A 89 -20.97 -7.83 -23.71
CA TRP A 89 -19.52 -7.95 -23.49
C TRP A 89 -19.16 -8.73 -22.23
N VAL A 90 -19.93 -8.50 -21.15
CA VAL A 90 -19.71 -9.13 -19.85
C VAL A 90 -20.27 -10.57 -19.83
N GLY A 91 -21.33 -10.85 -20.59
CA GLY A 91 -21.99 -12.15 -20.69
C GLY A 91 -23.04 -12.40 -19.59
N ASN A 92 -23.76 -13.54 -19.67
CA ASN A 92 -24.80 -13.91 -18.70
C ASN A 92 -24.22 -14.41 -17.36
N GLU A 93 -25.02 -14.24 -16.30
CA GLU A 93 -24.77 -14.69 -14.93
C GLU A 93 -24.41 -16.20 -14.89
N GLY A 94 -23.40 -16.55 -14.10
CA GLY A 94 -22.99 -17.95 -13.88
C GLY A 94 -21.55 -18.31 -14.26
N ARG A 95 -20.75 -17.37 -14.78
CA ARG A 95 -19.32 -17.61 -15.11
C ARG A 95 -18.33 -17.29 -13.97
N VAL A 96 -18.84 -16.93 -12.80
CA VAL A 96 -18.04 -16.73 -11.59
C VAL A 96 -18.09 -18.03 -10.80
N PRO A 97 -17.00 -18.82 -10.72
CA PRO A 97 -16.92 -19.94 -9.79
C PRO A 97 -17.40 -19.55 -8.40
N ALA A 98 -18.22 -20.39 -7.78
CA ALA A 98 -18.86 -20.10 -6.50
C ALA A 98 -17.85 -19.74 -5.40
N GLU A 99 -16.65 -20.33 -5.46
CA GLU A 99 -15.49 -20.02 -4.62
C GLU A 99 -15.01 -18.56 -4.69
N PHE A 100 -15.30 -17.83 -5.78
CA PHE A 100 -14.91 -16.43 -5.96
C PHE A 100 -15.98 -15.41 -5.56
N ALA A 101 -17.24 -15.84 -5.40
CA ALA A 101 -18.31 -14.93 -5.02
C ALA A 101 -18.08 -14.29 -3.64
N PRO A 102 -17.58 -14.99 -2.59
CA PRO A 102 -17.24 -14.37 -1.31
C PRO A 102 -16.09 -13.36 -1.40
N LEU A 103 -15.04 -13.67 -2.17
CA LEU A 103 -13.87 -12.77 -2.38
C LEU A 103 -14.27 -11.48 -3.11
N LEU A 104 -15.06 -11.62 -4.17
CA LEU A 104 -15.57 -10.46 -4.91
C LEU A 104 -16.63 -9.70 -4.12
N ARG A 105 -17.46 -10.37 -3.30
CA ARG A 105 -18.38 -9.70 -2.38
C ARG A 105 -17.64 -8.97 -1.27
N ALA A 106 -16.56 -9.50 -0.71
CA ALA A 106 -15.72 -8.78 0.24
C ALA A 106 -15.06 -7.54 -0.41
N TRP A 107 -14.72 -7.62 -1.69
CA TRP A 107 -14.19 -6.48 -2.43
C TRP A 107 -15.27 -5.43 -2.81
N LEU A 108 -16.45 -5.89 -3.23
CA LEU A 108 -17.59 -5.05 -3.65
C LEU A 108 -18.44 -4.55 -2.47
N ASN A 109 -18.38 -5.22 -1.32
CA ASN A 109 -19.07 -4.92 -0.08
C ASN A 109 -18.13 -5.18 1.12
N PRO A 110 -17.20 -4.25 1.38
CA PRO A 110 -16.12 -4.46 2.33
C PRO A 110 -16.57 -4.48 3.81
N PRO A 111 -15.74 -5.04 4.72
CA PRO A 111 -16.04 -5.17 6.15
C PRO A 111 -16.30 -3.82 6.84
N LEU A 112 -16.75 -3.84 8.11
CA LEU A 112 -17.16 -2.65 8.87
C LEU A 112 -16.12 -1.50 8.89
N HIS A 113 -14.81 -1.79 8.81
CA HIS A 113 -13.74 -0.78 8.67
C HIS A 113 -13.89 0.10 7.39
N SER A 114 -14.55 -0.42 6.35
CA SER A 114 -14.89 0.33 5.14
C SER A 114 -16.24 1.05 5.21
N LEU A 115 -17.06 0.79 6.24
CA LEU A 115 -18.25 1.61 6.53
C LEU A 115 -17.84 2.93 7.22
N GLU A 116 -16.83 2.92 8.08
CA GLU A 116 -16.16 4.14 8.59
C GLU A 116 -15.53 4.97 7.45
N GLN A 117 -15.12 4.32 6.35
CA GLN A 117 -14.58 4.95 5.14
C GLN A 117 -15.65 5.64 4.25
N ARG A 118 -16.94 5.58 4.58
CA ARG A 118 -17.99 6.32 3.84
C ARG A 118 -18.18 7.76 4.32
N ALA A 119 -17.64 8.11 5.50
CA ALA A 119 -17.72 9.48 6.01
C ALA A 119 -16.80 10.43 5.23
N PRO A 120 -17.20 11.69 5.02
CA PRO A 120 -16.33 12.73 4.49
C PRO A 120 -15.00 12.80 5.26
N LEU A 121 -13.93 13.12 4.56
CA LEU A 121 -12.61 13.21 5.17
C LEU A 121 -12.52 14.51 5.99
N THR A 122 -12.49 14.38 7.32
CA THR A 122 -12.30 15.52 8.24
C THR A 122 -10.82 15.66 8.59
N LEU A 123 -10.27 16.87 8.40
CA LEU A 123 -8.88 17.20 8.70
C LEU A 123 -8.78 18.08 9.96
N THR A 124 -7.72 17.90 10.74
CA THR A 124 -7.33 18.88 11.76
C THR A 124 -6.87 20.20 11.11
N ARG A 125 -6.71 21.25 11.92
CA ARG A 125 -6.22 22.54 11.43
C ARG A 125 -4.81 22.43 10.82
N GLU A 126 -3.89 21.69 11.44
CA GLU A 126 -2.53 21.50 10.88
C GLU A 126 -2.57 20.72 9.58
N GLN A 127 -3.36 19.64 9.54
CA GLN A 127 -3.53 18.80 8.35
C GLN A 127 -4.14 19.61 7.19
N ALA A 128 -5.19 20.41 7.45
CA ALA A 128 -5.81 21.25 6.45
C ALA A 128 -4.85 22.31 5.88
N ALA A 129 -3.97 22.85 6.71
CA ALA A 129 -2.93 23.81 6.32
C ALA A 129 -1.77 23.18 5.53
N LEU A 130 -1.54 21.88 5.65
CA LEU A 130 -0.60 21.13 4.80
C LEU A 130 -1.24 20.65 3.49
N ALA A 131 -2.55 20.38 3.53
CA ALA A 131 -3.34 19.99 2.37
C ALA A 131 -3.54 21.15 1.37
N GLU A 132 -3.26 22.39 1.78
CA GLU A 132 -3.41 23.55 0.90
C GLU A 132 -2.35 23.56 -0.20
N PRO A 133 -2.75 23.66 -1.49
CA PRO A 133 -1.80 23.72 -2.60
C PRO A 133 -0.89 24.95 -2.50
N ARG A 134 0.41 24.74 -2.69
CA ARG A 134 1.45 25.80 -2.70
C ARG A 134 2.50 25.46 -3.75
N VAL A 135 2.90 26.47 -4.53
CA VAL A 135 3.96 26.33 -5.54
C VAL A 135 5.28 25.92 -4.88
N GLY A 136 6.07 25.11 -5.57
CA GLY A 136 7.38 24.66 -5.12
C GLY A 136 7.31 23.40 -4.25
N THR A 137 8.32 23.24 -3.41
CA THR A 137 8.54 22.02 -2.64
C THR A 137 7.97 22.14 -1.23
N THR A 138 7.22 21.13 -0.78
CA THR A 138 6.75 21.00 0.60
C THR A 138 7.19 19.64 1.15
N CYS A 139 7.92 19.63 2.25
CA CYS A 139 8.23 18.40 2.97
C CYS A 139 7.63 18.45 4.38
N PHE A 140 7.01 17.37 4.82
CA PHE A 140 6.53 17.27 6.20
C PHE A 140 6.75 15.87 6.78
N GLN A 141 7.11 15.86 8.06
CA GLN A 141 7.25 14.66 8.86
C GLN A 141 6.06 14.54 9.80
N GLY A 142 5.44 13.37 9.84
CA GLY A 142 4.33 13.09 10.74
C GLY A 142 4.53 11.80 11.49
N VAL A 143 4.15 11.78 12.76
CA VAL A 143 4.18 10.56 13.59
C VAL A 143 3.23 9.49 13.04
N ALA A 144 3.34 8.27 13.54
CA ALA A 144 2.42 7.21 13.19
C ALA A 144 0.96 7.61 13.49
N GLY A 145 0.05 7.36 12.54
CA GLY A 145 -1.36 7.70 12.67
C GLY A 145 -1.72 9.19 12.59
N SER A 146 -0.77 10.08 12.25
CA SER A 146 -1.02 11.53 12.10
C SER A 146 -1.80 11.94 10.84
N GLY A 147 -2.24 11.00 10.00
CA GLY A 147 -3.02 11.30 8.80
C GLY A 147 -2.21 11.83 7.62
N LYS A 148 -0.90 11.54 7.52
CA LYS A 148 -0.03 11.93 6.39
C LYS A 148 -0.65 11.65 5.02
N SER A 149 -1.10 10.41 4.80
CA SER A 149 -1.76 9.99 3.57
C SER A 149 -3.07 10.73 3.31
N LEU A 150 -3.83 11.09 4.36
CA LEU A 150 -5.07 11.88 4.25
C LEU A 150 -4.78 13.32 3.81
N VAL A 151 -3.70 13.92 4.31
CA VAL A 151 -3.23 15.26 3.90
C VAL A 151 -2.87 15.25 2.41
N LEU A 152 -2.09 14.26 1.96
CA LEU A 152 -1.72 14.15 0.55
C LEU A 152 -2.95 13.90 -0.33
N ALA A 153 -3.88 13.04 0.10
CA ALA A 153 -5.12 12.77 -0.63
C ALA A 153 -6.02 14.01 -0.75
N ALA A 154 -6.17 14.77 0.34
CA ALA A 154 -6.93 16.01 0.33
C ALA A 154 -6.29 17.08 -0.58
N ARG A 155 -4.94 17.19 -0.57
CA ARG A 155 -4.22 18.08 -1.48
C ARG A 155 -4.38 17.67 -2.93
N ALA A 156 -4.22 16.39 -3.23
CA ALA A 156 -4.44 15.85 -4.57
C ALA A 156 -5.84 16.17 -5.09
N ALA A 157 -6.86 15.97 -4.24
CA ALA A 157 -8.24 16.29 -4.55
C ALA A 157 -8.46 17.77 -4.87
N ARG A 158 -7.89 18.70 -4.07
CA ARG A 158 -7.98 20.15 -4.32
C ARG A 158 -7.36 20.53 -5.67
N ILE A 159 -6.17 20.01 -5.96
CA ILE A 159 -5.46 20.29 -7.23
C ILE A 159 -6.22 19.69 -8.42
N ALA A 160 -6.69 18.44 -8.29
CA ALA A 160 -7.44 17.74 -9.32
C ALA A 160 -8.76 18.43 -9.66
N ASN A 161 -9.49 18.94 -8.65
CA ASN A 161 -10.73 19.68 -8.83
C ASN A 161 -10.52 21.06 -9.45
N ALA A 162 -9.33 21.65 -9.28
CA ALA A 162 -8.92 22.84 -10.02
C ALA A 162 -8.46 22.55 -11.47
N GLY A 163 -8.57 21.29 -11.93
CA GLY A 163 -8.19 20.87 -13.27
C GLY A 163 -6.73 20.45 -13.42
N GLY A 164 -5.95 20.43 -12.33
CA GLY A 164 -4.55 20.03 -12.35
C GLY A 164 -4.35 18.52 -12.41
N LYS A 165 -3.29 18.08 -13.09
CA LYS A 165 -2.86 16.69 -13.17
C LYS A 165 -1.92 16.36 -12.02
N VAL A 166 -2.27 15.36 -11.22
CA VAL A 166 -1.50 14.96 -10.03
C VAL A 166 -0.92 13.57 -10.22
N LEU A 167 0.34 13.38 -9.86
CA LEU A 167 0.95 12.07 -9.66
C LEU A 167 1.07 11.82 -8.16
N MET A 168 0.55 10.69 -7.68
CA MET A 168 0.68 10.25 -6.31
C MET A 168 1.46 8.94 -6.27
N VAL A 169 2.60 8.96 -5.58
CA VAL A 169 3.52 7.83 -5.46
C VAL A 169 3.57 7.37 -4.02
N SER A 170 3.43 6.07 -3.79
CA SER A 170 3.75 5.44 -2.51
C SER A 170 4.84 4.39 -2.70
N PHE A 171 5.64 4.12 -1.67
CA PHE A 171 6.55 2.98 -1.71
C PHE A 171 5.80 1.64 -1.76
N ASN A 172 4.68 1.54 -1.03
CA ASN A 172 3.95 0.29 -0.89
C ASN A 172 2.98 0.06 -2.05
N ILE A 173 3.19 -1.07 -2.74
CA ILE A 173 2.41 -1.50 -3.90
C ILE A 173 0.92 -1.62 -3.60
N THR A 174 0.54 -1.90 -2.36
CA THR A 174 -0.85 -2.25 -2.01
C THR A 174 -1.63 -1.05 -1.43
N LEU A 175 -0.98 0.07 -1.09
CA LEU A 175 -1.62 1.23 -0.43
C LEU A 175 -2.24 2.26 -1.38
N TRP A 176 -1.97 2.17 -2.68
CA TRP A 176 -2.52 3.15 -3.64
C TRP A 176 -4.05 3.16 -3.66
N HIS A 177 -4.71 2.05 -3.33
CA HIS A 177 -6.16 1.98 -3.20
C HIS A 177 -6.69 2.87 -2.08
N LEU A 178 -6.01 2.89 -0.93
CA LEU A 178 -6.36 3.74 0.21
C LEU A 178 -6.17 5.21 -0.15
N LEU A 179 -5.09 5.54 -0.88
CA LEU A 179 -4.86 6.88 -1.39
C LEU A 179 -5.95 7.31 -2.37
N ARG A 180 -6.32 6.42 -3.31
CA ARG A 180 -7.39 6.66 -4.27
C ARG A 180 -8.74 6.87 -3.60
N ASP A 181 -9.06 6.03 -2.61
CA ASP A 181 -10.29 6.22 -1.83
C ASP A 181 -10.27 7.53 -1.04
N GLY A 182 -9.14 7.87 -0.41
CA GLY A 182 -8.95 9.15 0.26
C GLY A 182 -9.21 10.35 -0.66
N VAL A 183 -8.68 10.32 -1.89
CA VAL A 183 -8.93 11.37 -2.91
C VAL A 183 -10.42 11.44 -3.26
N ARG A 184 -11.06 10.28 -3.47
CA ARG A 184 -12.49 10.20 -3.78
C ARG A 184 -13.35 10.76 -2.64
N ARG A 185 -12.98 10.51 -1.38
CA ARG A 185 -13.68 11.03 -0.20
C ARG A 185 -13.47 12.54 -0.01
N ALA A 186 -12.27 13.05 -0.34
CA ALA A 186 -11.95 14.46 -0.19
C ALA A 186 -12.50 15.35 -1.33
N GLY A 187 -12.57 14.84 -2.56
CA GLY A 187 -12.90 15.64 -3.74
C GLY A 187 -13.98 15.07 -4.66
N GLY A 188 -14.57 13.93 -4.31
CA GLY A 188 -15.53 13.21 -5.16
C GLY A 188 -14.87 12.36 -6.26
N GLY A 189 -15.68 11.58 -6.98
CA GLY A 189 -15.20 10.68 -8.04
C GLY A 189 -14.57 11.37 -9.25
N ALA A 190 -14.90 12.65 -9.50
CA ALA A 190 -14.33 13.43 -10.60
C ALA A 190 -12.86 13.77 -10.36
N ALA A 191 -12.47 14.09 -9.12
CA ALA A 191 -11.10 14.38 -8.74
C ALA A 191 -10.15 13.22 -9.09
N ALA A 192 -10.57 11.99 -8.80
CA ALA A 192 -9.74 10.80 -9.01
C ALA A 192 -9.35 10.56 -10.49
N LYS A 193 -10.06 11.16 -11.46
CA LYS A 193 -9.72 11.05 -12.88
C LYS A 193 -8.44 11.80 -13.26
N ASN A 194 -8.12 12.87 -12.52
CA ASN A 194 -6.94 13.69 -12.76
C ASN A 194 -5.75 13.29 -11.87
N VAL A 195 -5.89 12.20 -11.09
CA VAL A 195 -4.84 11.70 -10.21
C VAL A 195 -4.36 10.34 -10.70
N VAL A 196 -3.07 10.26 -11.02
CA VAL A 196 -2.39 8.99 -11.31
C VAL A 196 -1.83 8.45 -10.00
N PHE A 197 -2.20 7.22 -9.65
CA PHE A 197 -1.67 6.54 -8.48
C PHE A 197 -0.70 5.45 -8.90
N ASN A 198 0.48 5.41 -8.30
CA ASN A 198 1.46 4.37 -8.60
C ASN A 198 2.43 4.14 -7.44
N HIS A 199 3.28 3.12 -7.61
CA HIS A 199 4.54 2.99 -6.87
C HIS A 199 5.70 3.22 -7.83
N PHE A 200 6.91 3.52 -7.35
CA PHE A 200 8.00 3.97 -8.22
C PHE A 200 8.34 2.99 -9.36
N HIS A 201 8.56 1.71 -9.05
CA HIS A 201 8.82 0.68 -10.07
C HIS A 201 7.62 0.36 -10.97
N GLY A 202 6.40 0.65 -10.52
CA GLY A 202 5.18 0.51 -11.31
C GLY A 202 5.11 1.62 -12.34
N LEU A 203 5.37 2.85 -11.90
CA LEU A 203 5.50 4.03 -12.75
C LEU A 203 6.59 3.84 -13.80
N ALA A 204 7.78 3.39 -13.41
CA ALA A 204 8.87 3.11 -14.35
C ALA A 204 8.44 2.11 -15.44
N ARG A 205 7.77 1.01 -15.07
CA ARG A 205 7.24 0.04 -16.05
C ARG A 205 6.19 0.66 -16.98
N ASP A 206 5.22 1.37 -16.42
CA ASP A 206 4.13 1.97 -17.18
C ASP A 206 4.68 3.00 -18.17
N LEU A 207 5.62 3.84 -17.74
CA LEU A 207 6.27 4.85 -18.56
C LEU A 207 7.21 4.23 -19.61
N ALA A 208 7.93 3.15 -19.30
CA ALA A 208 8.74 2.43 -20.29
C ALA A 208 7.88 1.93 -21.45
N VAL A 209 6.75 1.29 -21.13
CA VAL A 209 5.79 0.79 -22.13
C VAL A 209 5.20 1.95 -22.94
N GLU A 210 4.79 3.03 -22.28
CA GLU A 210 4.19 4.18 -22.94
C GLU A 210 5.16 4.93 -23.86
N ALA A 211 6.42 5.06 -23.44
CA ALA A 211 7.49 5.67 -24.22
C ALA A 211 8.10 4.75 -25.28
N GLY A 212 7.78 3.45 -25.25
CA GLY A 212 8.41 2.44 -26.10
C GLY A 212 9.91 2.27 -25.81
N LEU A 213 10.30 2.34 -24.54
CA LEU A 213 11.66 2.12 -24.06
C LEU A 213 11.83 0.71 -23.53
N SER A 214 12.95 0.07 -23.84
CA SER A 214 13.39 -1.15 -23.18
C SER A 214 14.17 -0.83 -21.90
N TRP A 215 14.17 -1.77 -20.96
CA TRP A 215 14.91 -1.63 -19.70
C TRP A 215 16.42 -1.67 -19.93
N ALA A 216 16.89 -2.50 -20.87
CA ALA A 216 18.31 -2.59 -21.24
C ALA A 216 18.87 -1.26 -21.78
N GLU A 217 18.09 -0.50 -22.56
CA GLU A 217 18.49 0.85 -23.02
C GLU A 217 18.71 1.83 -21.86
N CYS A 218 18.11 1.53 -20.70
CA CYS A 218 18.18 2.33 -19.48
C CYS A 218 19.06 1.70 -18.41
N SER A 219 19.98 0.79 -18.78
CA SER A 219 20.87 0.07 -17.86
C SER A 219 20.13 -0.67 -16.74
N ASP A 220 18.89 -1.10 -17.00
CA ASP A 220 17.97 -1.70 -16.03
C ASP A 220 17.69 -0.82 -14.78
N ASP A 221 17.96 0.48 -14.87
CA ASP A 221 17.74 1.45 -13.80
C ASP A 221 16.35 2.10 -13.94
N PRO A 222 15.44 1.89 -12.97
CA PRO A 222 14.09 2.46 -13.02
C PRO A 222 14.07 4.00 -12.98
N ALA A 223 15.04 4.67 -12.36
CA ALA A 223 15.12 6.13 -12.35
C ALA A 223 15.52 6.69 -13.73
N VAL A 224 16.46 6.02 -14.41
CA VAL A 224 16.82 6.36 -15.80
C VAL A 224 15.62 6.15 -16.72
N VAL A 225 14.88 5.06 -16.55
CA VAL A 225 13.64 4.79 -17.29
C VAL A 225 12.64 5.94 -17.11
N VAL A 226 12.34 6.35 -15.86
CA VAL A 226 11.38 7.43 -15.59
C VAL A 226 11.82 8.74 -16.26
N ARG A 227 13.08 9.15 -16.09
CA ARG A 227 13.61 10.39 -16.67
C ARG A 227 13.53 10.38 -18.21
N ARG A 228 13.99 9.30 -18.85
CA ARG A 228 13.98 9.19 -20.32
C ARG A 228 12.57 9.11 -20.88
N ALA A 229 11.70 8.32 -20.25
CA ALA A 229 10.32 8.20 -20.67
C ALA A 229 9.59 9.54 -20.54
N ALA A 230 9.79 10.26 -19.44
CA ALA A 230 9.19 11.57 -19.23
C ALA A 230 9.64 12.59 -20.27
N ALA A 231 10.94 12.63 -20.59
CA ALA A 231 11.47 13.50 -21.63
C ALA A 231 10.88 13.15 -23.01
N ARG A 232 10.82 11.87 -23.37
CA ARG A 232 10.26 11.40 -24.65
C ARG A 232 8.76 11.67 -24.79
N LEU A 233 8.02 11.53 -23.69
CA LEU A 233 6.58 11.76 -23.64
C LEU A 233 6.21 13.21 -23.37
N LYS A 234 7.19 14.08 -23.10
CA LYS A 234 6.98 15.45 -22.58
C LYS A 234 6.02 15.47 -21.38
N LEU A 235 6.14 14.44 -20.54
CA LEU A 235 5.23 14.20 -19.43
C LEU A 235 5.59 15.11 -18.26
N THR A 236 4.62 15.90 -17.82
CA THR A 236 4.72 16.70 -16.60
C THR A 236 3.40 16.65 -15.82
N TYR A 237 3.48 17.00 -14.54
CA TYR A 237 2.36 17.06 -13.60
C TYR A 237 2.32 18.43 -12.92
N ASP A 238 1.11 18.91 -12.60
CA ASP A 238 0.89 20.07 -11.74
C ASP A 238 1.39 19.82 -10.32
N ALA A 239 1.29 18.57 -9.87
CA ALA A 239 1.86 18.15 -8.59
C ALA A 239 2.33 16.69 -8.60
N VAL A 240 3.45 16.45 -7.93
CA VAL A 240 3.94 15.10 -7.58
C VAL A 240 3.93 14.99 -6.06
N LEU A 241 3.17 14.03 -5.54
CA LEU A 241 2.97 13.78 -4.12
C LEU A 241 3.56 12.41 -3.76
N VAL A 242 4.46 12.37 -2.79
CA VAL A 242 5.17 11.16 -2.36
C VAL A 242 4.78 10.83 -0.92
N ASP A 243 4.14 9.68 -0.74
CA ASP A 243 3.87 9.08 0.56
C ASP A 243 4.98 8.10 0.95
N GLU A 244 5.22 7.93 2.25
CA GLU A 244 6.33 7.13 2.80
C GLU A 244 7.70 7.53 2.19
N ALA A 245 7.93 8.84 2.09
CA ALA A 245 9.08 9.39 1.37
C ALA A 245 10.43 8.97 1.99
N GLN A 246 10.48 8.60 3.28
CA GLN A 246 11.70 8.05 3.87
C GLN A 246 12.15 6.72 3.24
N ASP A 247 11.26 5.99 2.57
CA ASP A 247 11.59 4.70 1.93
C ASP A 247 12.10 4.86 0.47
N MET A 248 12.19 6.10 -0.04
CA MET A 248 12.66 6.38 -1.40
C MET A 248 14.18 6.50 -1.45
N GLN A 249 14.77 6.07 -2.57
CA GLN A 249 16.16 6.35 -2.91
C GLN A 249 16.30 7.77 -3.48
N ASP A 250 17.50 8.36 -3.34
CA ASP A 250 17.75 9.75 -3.77
C ASP A 250 17.53 9.92 -5.29
N ASP A 251 18.05 8.99 -6.09
CA ASP A 251 17.89 8.96 -7.55
C ASP A 251 16.42 8.82 -8.01
N TRP A 252 15.62 8.08 -7.24
CA TRP A 252 14.18 7.93 -7.47
C TRP A 252 13.45 9.24 -7.19
N ALA A 253 13.78 9.89 -6.07
CA ALA A 253 13.20 11.16 -5.71
C ALA A 253 13.55 12.26 -6.73
N GLU A 254 14.79 12.31 -7.21
CA GLU A 254 15.21 13.19 -8.30
C GLU A 254 14.43 12.94 -9.59
N ALA A 255 14.25 11.67 -9.96
CA ALA A 255 13.45 11.31 -11.12
C ALA A 255 11.98 11.77 -10.96
N LEU A 256 11.39 11.66 -9.77
CA LEU A 256 10.04 12.16 -9.50
C LEU A 256 9.95 13.69 -9.53
N GLN A 257 10.96 14.39 -9.01
CA GLN A 257 11.04 15.85 -9.06
C GLN A 257 11.09 16.36 -10.51
N SER A 258 11.76 15.66 -11.42
CA SER A 258 11.78 16.01 -12.84
C SER A 258 10.44 15.93 -13.56
N LEU A 259 9.43 15.29 -12.95
CA LEU A 259 8.07 15.19 -13.51
C LEU A 259 7.21 16.41 -13.15
N VAL A 260 7.68 17.32 -12.29
CA VAL A 260 6.94 18.52 -11.90
C VAL A 260 7.08 19.59 -12.98
N ARG A 261 5.97 20.15 -13.45
CA ARG A 261 6.01 21.25 -14.42
C ARG A 261 6.60 22.53 -13.81
N PRO A 262 7.09 23.48 -14.61
CA PRO A 262 7.43 24.81 -14.13
C PRO A 262 6.25 25.46 -13.38
N GLY A 263 6.51 25.96 -12.17
CA GLY A 263 5.49 26.49 -11.26
C GLY A 263 4.58 25.44 -10.62
N GLY A 264 4.88 24.14 -10.79
CA GLY A 264 4.19 23.03 -10.16
C GLY A 264 4.62 22.80 -8.71
N GLN A 265 4.18 21.67 -8.16
CA GLN A 265 4.37 21.35 -6.74
C GLN A 265 5.03 19.99 -6.56
N PHE A 266 5.97 19.90 -5.63
CA PHE A 266 6.50 18.63 -5.16
C PHE A 266 6.21 18.50 -3.66
N VAL A 267 5.57 17.40 -3.24
CA VAL A 267 5.21 17.21 -1.83
C VAL A 267 5.69 15.86 -1.34
N ALA A 268 6.43 15.83 -0.24
CA ALA A 268 6.89 14.61 0.40
C ALA A 268 6.35 14.53 1.83
N ALA A 269 5.76 13.39 2.18
CA ALA A 269 5.35 13.05 3.54
C ALA A 269 6.22 11.90 4.05
N CYS A 270 6.80 12.03 5.25
CA CYS A 270 7.68 11.00 5.80
C CYS A 270 7.44 10.72 7.28
N ASP A 271 7.96 9.58 7.74
CA ASP A 271 8.10 9.21 9.15
C ASP A 271 9.44 8.50 9.36
N LYS A 272 10.44 9.23 9.86
CA LYS A 272 11.80 8.71 10.03
C LYS A 272 11.89 7.52 11.00
N LEU A 273 10.97 7.40 11.97
CA LEU A 273 10.96 6.27 12.91
C LEU A 273 10.48 4.97 12.25
N GLN A 274 9.97 5.04 11.02
CA GLN A 274 9.50 3.89 10.25
C GLN A 274 10.35 3.62 8.99
N ASN A 275 11.59 4.10 8.93
CA ASN A 275 12.51 3.83 7.81
C ASN A 275 13.11 2.41 7.91
N ILE A 276 12.27 1.40 7.75
CA ILE A 276 12.65 -0.02 7.93
C ILE A 276 13.36 -0.65 6.71
N TYR A 277 13.57 0.14 5.66
CA TYR A 277 14.29 -0.29 4.44
C TYR A 277 15.69 0.33 4.35
N ASP A 278 16.14 1.00 5.42
CA ASP A 278 17.48 1.57 5.56
C ASP A 278 17.89 2.44 4.36
N ARG A 279 17.03 3.39 4.00
CA ARG A 279 17.32 4.36 2.93
C ARG A 279 17.88 5.64 3.54
N GLY A 280 18.99 6.14 2.99
CA GLY A 280 19.72 7.29 3.53
C GLY A 280 18.92 8.59 3.59
N GLY A 281 17.92 8.76 2.70
CA GLY A 281 16.96 9.87 2.76
C GLY A 281 17.59 11.27 2.65
N ALA A 282 18.80 11.39 2.10
CA ALA A 282 19.54 12.65 2.00
C ALA A 282 18.75 13.68 1.19
N TRP A 283 18.02 13.22 0.17
CA TRP A 283 17.12 14.05 -0.63
C TRP A 283 16.06 14.80 0.18
N LEU A 284 15.58 14.24 1.31
CA LEU A 284 14.57 14.88 2.16
C LEU A 284 15.09 16.16 2.82
N VAL A 285 16.40 16.22 3.12
CA VAL A 285 17.06 17.40 3.69
C VAL A 285 17.13 18.52 2.64
N GLY A 286 17.32 18.16 1.36
CA GLY A 286 17.37 19.10 0.24
C GLY A 286 16.03 19.77 -0.09
N LEU A 287 14.90 19.27 0.44
CA LEU A 287 13.56 19.80 0.16
C LEU A 287 13.19 21.05 0.99
N GLY A 288 14.07 21.51 1.87
CA GLY A 288 13.86 22.70 2.70
C GLY A 288 13.21 22.40 4.06
N ARG A 289 12.51 23.40 4.63
CA ARG A 289 11.97 23.31 5.99
C ARG A 289 10.92 22.20 6.12
N MET A 290 11.23 21.20 6.93
CA MET A 290 10.33 20.12 7.28
C MET A 290 9.26 20.61 8.26
N ARG A 291 7.99 20.56 7.84
CA ARG A 291 6.85 20.82 8.74
C ARG A 291 6.52 19.57 9.54
N GLU A 292 5.92 19.71 10.71
CA GLU A 292 5.68 18.59 11.63
C GLU A 292 4.19 18.33 11.85
N LEU A 293 3.82 17.05 11.93
CA LEU A 293 2.52 16.58 12.41
C LEU A 293 2.72 15.67 13.61
N ARG A 294 2.60 16.23 14.81
CA ARG A 294 2.86 15.54 16.09
C ARG A 294 1.64 14.87 16.71
N SER A 295 0.44 15.25 16.29
CA SER A 295 -0.81 14.64 16.76
C SER A 295 -1.13 13.39 15.95
N SER A 296 -1.28 12.24 16.62
CA SER A 296 -1.94 11.06 16.03
C SER A 296 -3.44 11.28 16.08
N VAL A 297 -4.13 10.94 14.99
CA VAL A 297 -5.60 11.04 14.93
C VAL A 297 -6.25 9.66 14.86
N ARG A 298 -5.41 8.62 14.98
CA ARG A 298 -5.77 7.24 14.65
C ARG A 298 -5.32 6.24 15.70
N LEU A 299 -4.16 6.45 16.33
CA LEU A 299 -3.69 5.57 17.38
C LEU A 299 -4.31 5.99 18.71
N HIS A 300 -4.73 5.01 19.51
CA HIS A 300 -5.17 5.27 20.88
C HIS A 300 -4.00 5.78 21.74
N ASP A 301 -4.27 6.68 22.67
CA ASP A 301 -3.28 7.33 23.55
C ASP A 301 -2.32 6.34 24.25
N HIS A 302 -2.81 5.18 24.69
CA HIS A 302 -1.97 4.12 25.26
C HIS A 302 -0.90 3.60 24.29
N VAL A 303 -1.27 3.37 23.02
CA VAL A 303 -0.33 2.93 21.98
C VAL A 303 0.63 4.06 21.65
N VAL A 304 0.16 5.31 21.65
CA VAL A 304 1.02 6.49 21.46
C VAL A 304 2.06 6.60 22.57
N ARG A 305 1.65 6.48 23.84
CA ARG A 305 2.55 6.49 25.00
C ARG A 305 3.59 5.37 24.90
N LEU A 306 3.14 4.14 24.64
CA LEU A 306 4.02 3.00 24.44
C LEU A 306 5.04 3.22 23.31
N ALA A 307 4.58 3.70 22.14
CA ALA A 307 5.42 3.96 20.99
C ALA A 307 6.44 5.07 21.28
N ASN A 308 6.03 6.12 22.00
CA ASN A 308 6.93 7.20 22.42
C ASN A 308 7.97 6.69 23.43
N ASP A 309 7.58 5.91 24.44
CA ASP A 309 8.50 5.31 25.42
C ASP A 309 9.51 4.40 24.72
N PHE A 310 9.03 3.57 23.78
CA PHE A 310 9.88 2.68 22.98
C PHE A 310 10.86 3.48 22.11
N ALA A 311 10.38 4.51 21.40
CA ALA A 311 11.23 5.35 20.57
C ALA A 311 12.26 6.14 21.39
N GLN A 312 11.91 6.60 22.59
CA GLN A 312 12.86 7.26 23.49
C GLN A 312 13.96 6.31 23.97
N ALA A 313 13.59 5.06 24.27
CA ALA A 313 14.53 4.06 24.77
C ALA A 313 15.48 3.55 23.68
N TYR A 314 14.98 3.31 22.46
CA TYR A 314 15.70 2.57 21.43
C TYR A 314 15.97 3.34 20.14
N LEU A 315 15.36 4.50 19.93
CA LEU A 315 15.51 5.35 18.74
C LEU A 315 15.76 6.84 19.08
N PRO A 316 16.64 7.17 20.06
CA PRO A 316 16.85 8.55 20.47
C PRO A 316 17.38 9.39 19.30
N GLY A 317 16.75 10.54 19.03
CA GLY A 317 17.17 11.50 17.99
C GLY A 317 16.85 11.11 16.55
N VAL A 318 16.24 9.94 16.30
CA VAL A 318 15.92 9.46 14.94
C VAL A 318 14.77 10.25 14.31
N GLY A 319 13.71 10.54 15.07
CA GLY A 319 12.52 11.14 14.49
C GLY A 319 11.58 11.79 15.50
N LEU A 320 10.40 12.12 15.00
CA LEU A 320 9.39 12.90 15.69
C LEU A 320 8.63 12.04 16.71
N LEU A 321 8.53 12.50 17.95
CA LEU A 321 7.65 11.90 18.95
C LEU A 321 6.26 12.54 18.92
N ALA A 322 5.25 11.74 19.21
CA ALA A 322 3.87 12.18 19.19
C ALA A 322 3.56 13.01 20.45
N GLU A 323 2.66 13.99 20.34
CA GLU A 323 2.17 14.74 21.50
C GLU A 323 1.31 13.85 22.40
N SER A 324 1.52 13.95 23.71
CA SER A 324 0.73 13.30 24.76
C SER A 324 -0.54 14.12 25.06
N ASN A 325 -1.70 13.46 25.18
CA ASN A 325 -3.07 14.02 25.36
C ASN A 325 -3.82 14.33 24.06
N GLN A 326 -4.05 13.31 23.26
CA GLN A 326 -4.84 13.44 22.04
C GLN A 326 -6.32 13.18 22.36
N PRO A 327 -7.27 13.75 21.60
CA PRO A 327 -8.68 13.41 21.77
C PRO A 327 -8.86 11.90 21.59
N MET A 328 -9.32 11.22 22.65
CA MET A 328 -9.54 9.78 22.61
C MET A 328 -10.51 9.42 21.49
N LEU A 329 -10.13 8.44 20.67
CA LEU A 329 -11.10 7.75 19.82
C LEU A 329 -12.13 7.07 20.74
N PRO A 330 -13.41 6.98 20.34
CA PRO A 330 -14.46 6.30 21.10
C PRO A 330 -14.32 4.77 21.05
N LEU A 331 -13.08 4.28 21.09
CA LEU A 331 -12.70 2.88 21.16
C LEU A 331 -12.35 2.58 22.62
N GLY A 332 -12.67 1.37 23.10
CA GLY A 332 -12.26 0.94 24.43
C GLY A 332 -10.74 0.99 24.61
N ALA A 333 -10.26 1.14 25.85
CA ALA A 333 -8.82 1.17 26.11
C ALA A 333 -8.15 -0.11 25.54
N PRO A 334 -7.09 0.03 24.73
CA PRO A 334 -6.54 -1.08 24.00
C PRO A 334 -5.85 -2.05 24.94
N GLU A 335 -6.03 -3.33 24.66
CA GLU A 335 -5.35 -4.39 25.40
C GLU A 335 -3.90 -4.51 24.90
N PHE A 336 -2.96 -4.12 25.76
CA PHE A 336 -1.54 -4.29 25.53
C PHE A 336 -0.98 -5.47 26.34
N ARG A 337 -0.22 -6.34 25.67
CA ARG A 337 0.52 -7.44 26.30
C ARG A 337 1.94 -7.46 25.75
N TRP A 338 2.94 -7.42 26.63
CA TRP A 338 4.34 -7.66 26.28
C TRP A 338 4.82 -8.90 27.02
N ARG A 339 5.28 -9.91 26.30
CA ARG A 339 5.72 -11.18 26.88
C ARG A 339 7.11 -11.54 26.41
N GLU A 340 8.02 -11.65 27.37
CA GLU A 340 9.37 -12.17 27.15
C GLU A 340 9.32 -13.68 26.94
N LEU A 341 10.04 -14.17 25.94
CA LEU A 341 10.10 -15.58 25.56
C LEU A 341 11.55 -16.06 25.48
N SER A 342 11.73 -17.38 25.60
CA SER A 342 13.06 -17.99 25.62
C SER A 342 13.46 -18.63 24.29
N GLY A 343 12.53 -18.88 23.39
CA GLY A 343 12.84 -19.48 22.09
C GLY A 343 11.72 -19.43 21.05
N ARG A 344 12.10 -19.64 19.79
CA ARG A 344 11.23 -19.58 18.61
C ARG A 344 10.01 -20.51 18.69
N ALA A 345 10.18 -21.75 19.13
CA ALA A 345 9.07 -22.70 19.28
C ALA A 345 8.01 -22.23 20.30
N GLU A 346 8.46 -21.61 21.40
CA GLU A 346 7.57 -20.99 22.38
C GLU A 346 6.82 -19.81 21.75
N ALA A 347 7.49 -18.98 20.95
CA ALA A 347 6.88 -17.85 20.25
C ALA A 347 5.80 -18.25 19.26
N VAL A 348 6.00 -19.32 18.49
CA VAL A 348 4.96 -19.85 17.60
C VAL A 348 3.75 -20.32 18.40
N THR A 349 3.99 -21.12 19.44
CA THR A 349 2.93 -21.65 20.32
C THR A 349 2.15 -20.50 20.98
N ALA A 350 2.86 -19.48 21.44
CA ALA A 350 2.31 -18.27 22.03
C ALA A 350 1.43 -17.49 21.05
N ALA A 351 1.89 -17.30 19.82
CA ALA A 351 1.17 -16.59 18.78
C ALA A 351 -0.13 -17.32 18.42
N VAL A 352 -0.07 -18.64 18.21
CA VAL A 352 -1.24 -19.48 17.96
C VAL A 352 -2.24 -19.39 19.12
N ALA A 353 -1.77 -19.51 20.36
CA ALA A 353 -2.62 -19.39 21.54
C ALA A 353 -3.31 -18.03 21.62
N ARG A 354 -2.59 -16.93 21.35
CA ARG A 354 -3.16 -15.58 21.37
C ARG A 354 -4.20 -15.36 20.28
N VAL A 355 -3.95 -15.85 19.06
CA VAL A 355 -4.94 -15.78 17.98
C VAL A 355 -6.23 -16.52 18.37
N ARG A 356 -6.12 -17.71 18.96
CA ARG A 356 -7.28 -18.47 19.46
C ARG A 356 -8.01 -17.75 20.59
N GLU A 357 -7.29 -17.09 21.49
CA GLU A 357 -7.87 -16.30 22.57
C GLU A 357 -8.70 -15.12 22.01
N LEU A 358 -8.12 -14.37 21.07
CA LEU A 358 -8.81 -13.26 20.39
C LEU A 358 -10.08 -13.75 19.68
N ALA A 359 -9.98 -14.88 18.96
CA ALA A 359 -11.12 -15.47 18.27
C ALA A 359 -12.25 -15.89 19.22
N LYS A 360 -11.90 -16.50 20.37
CA LYS A 360 -12.87 -16.83 21.43
C LYS A 360 -13.50 -15.57 22.05
N GLY A 361 -12.76 -14.46 22.10
CA GLY A 361 -13.25 -13.15 22.50
C GLY A 361 -14.13 -12.45 21.45
N GLY A 362 -14.41 -13.09 20.31
CA GLY A 362 -15.26 -12.55 19.26
C GLY A 362 -14.53 -11.76 18.17
N ALA A 363 -13.19 -11.71 18.20
CA ALA A 363 -12.43 -11.09 17.12
C ALA A 363 -12.60 -11.88 15.81
N HIS A 364 -12.98 -11.20 14.74
CA HIS A 364 -13.04 -11.82 13.43
C HIS A 364 -11.60 -12.06 12.90
N PRO A 365 -11.30 -13.20 12.23
CA PRO A 365 -9.95 -13.48 11.72
C PRO A 365 -9.38 -12.38 10.83
N THR A 366 -10.24 -11.62 10.14
CA THR A 366 -9.81 -10.51 9.29
C THR A 366 -9.25 -9.31 10.03
N ASP A 367 -9.63 -9.18 11.30
CA ASP A 367 -9.27 -8.06 12.16
C ASP A 367 -7.97 -8.35 12.93
N VAL A 368 -7.43 -9.57 12.78
CA VAL A 368 -6.19 -10.03 13.39
C VAL A 368 -5.10 -10.12 12.33
N ALA A 369 -3.94 -9.52 12.61
CA ALA A 369 -2.73 -9.70 11.84
C ALA A 369 -1.58 -10.19 12.74
N VAL A 370 -0.89 -11.23 12.26
CA VAL A 370 0.26 -11.84 12.92
C VAL A 370 1.53 -11.41 12.20
N LEU A 371 2.41 -10.70 12.92
CA LEU A 371 3.66 -10.17 12.38
C LEU A 371 4.82 -11.03 12.86
N LEU A 372 5.50 -11.72 11.94
CA LEU A 372 6.59 -12.63 12.24
C LEU A 372 7.91 -12.13 11.66
N PRO A 373 9.05 -12.41 12.31
CA PRO A 373 10.34 -11.81 11.97
C PRO A 373 10.84 -12.26 10.60
N ASP A 374 10.63 -13.53 10.25
CA ASP A 374 11.13 -14.13 9.03
C ASP A 374 10.20 -15.20 8.44
N HIS A 375 10.56 -15.69 7.25
CA HIS A 375 9.80 -16.70 6.53
C HIS A 375 9.82 -18.08 7.20
N ALA A 376 10.88 -18.41 7.94
CA ALA A 376 11.01 -19.72 8.58
C ALA A 376 10.01 -19.84 9.74
N LEU A 377 10.03 -18.87 10.68
CA LEU A 377 9.07 -18.82 11.77
C LEU A 377 7.64 -18.64 11.25
N GLY A 378 7.50 -17.88 10.15
CA GLY A 378 6.26 -17.71 9.41
C GLY A 378 5.62 -19.02 8.98
N LEU A 379 6.40 -19.90 8.33
CA LEU A 379 5.93 -21.20 7.86
C LEU A 379 5.61 -22.15 9.02
N GLU A 380 6.40 -22.12 10.10
CA GLU A 380 6.10 -22.90 11.32
C GLU A 380 4.75 -22.49 11.94
N PHE A 381 4.48 -21.19 12.04
CA PHE A 381 3.20 -20.67 12.50
C PHE A 381 2.04 -21.11 11.60
N VAL A 382 2.19 -20.99 10.29
CA VAL A 382 1.16 -21.40 9.33
C VAL A 382 0.88 -22.91 9.45
N ALA A 383 1.92 -23.74 9.60
CA ALA A 383 1.75 -25.17 9.78
C ALA A 383 0.94 -25.49 11.05
N GLN A 384 1.21 -24.81 12.17
CA GLN A 384 0.45 -25.00 13.40
C GLN A 384 -1.00 -24.52 13.30
N MET A 385 -1.26 -23.39 12.63
CA MET A 385 -2.62 -22.90 12.38
C MET A 385 -3.42 -23.86 11.48
N ASN A 386 -2.80 -24.36 10.40
CA ASN A 386 -3.44 -25.33 9.51
C ASN A 386 -3.76 -26.64 10.24
N ALA A 387 -2.86 -27.10 11.13
CA ALA A 387 -3.08 -28.31 11.94
C ALA A 387 -4.30 -28.20 12.87
N ILE A 388 -4.69 -26.98 13.26
CA ILE A 388 -5.90 -26.72 14.05
C ILE A 388 -7.10 -26.26 13.20
N GLY A 389 -7.02 -26.41 11.87
CA GLY A 389 -8.13 -26.14 10.94
C GLY A 389 -8.33 -24.68 10.57
N TRP A 390 -7.31 -23.83 10.74
CA TRP A 390 -7.37 -22.41 10.38
C TRP A 390 -6.59 -22.14 9.10
N GLU A 391 -7.27 -21.64 8.07
CA GLU A 391 -6.59 -21.15 6.87
C GLU A 391 -5.99 -19.76 7.10
N VAL A 392 -4.74 -19.57 6.67
CA VAL A 392 -3.99 -18.32 6.84
C VAL A 392 -3.59 -17.77 5.47
N ASN A 393 -3.91 -16.50 5.20
CA ASN A 393 -3.33 -15.76 4.09
C ASN A 393 -1.96 -15.20 4.51
N HIS A 394 -0.89 -15.60 3.83
CA HIS A 394 0.47 -15.25 4.22
C HIS A 394 1.43 -14.95 3.06
N VAL A 395 2.55 -14.29 3.39
CA VAL A 395 3.64 -13.96 2.45
C VAL A 395 4.82 -14.94 2.49
N PHE A 396 4.80 -15.88 3.44
CA PHE A 396 5.95 -16.75 3.74
C PHE A 396 6.18 -17.87 2.71
N THR A 397 7.44 -18.02 2.31
CA THR A 397 7.89 -18.92 1.24
C THR A 397 9.33 -19.31 1.48
N THR A 398 9.70 -20.53 1.09
CA THR A 398 11.09 -21.01 1.03
C THR A 398 11.82 -20.50 -0.22
N ASP A 399 11.08 -20.09 -1.27
CA ASP A 399 11.60 -19.48 -2.49
C ASP A 399 11.30 -17.97 -2.49
N GLN A 400 12.32 -17.14 -2.20
CA GLN A 400 12.19 -15.68 -2.17
C GLN A 400 12.12 -15.04 -3.57
N ASN A 401 12.48 -15.77 -4.63
CA ASN A 401 12.25 -15.30 -6.01
C ASN A 401 10.77 -15.37 -6.39
N ASP A 402 9.97 -16.13 -5.63
CA ASP A 402 8.54 -16.19 -5.82
C ASP A 402 7.83 -14.95 -5.25
N LYS A 403 7.85 -13.86 -6.04
CA LYS A 403 7.09 -12.64 -5.74
C LYS A 403 5.56 -12.88 -5.75
N ARG A 404 5.05 -14.09 -6.12
CA ARG A 404 3.60 -14.39 -6.18
C ARG A 404 2.92 -14.20 -4.82
N GLN A 405 3.54 -14.62 -3.72
CA GLN A 405 2.93 -14.51 -2.39
C GLN A 405 2.82 -13.07 -1.89
N LYS A 406 3.77 -12.18 -2.24
CA LYS A 406 3.66 -10.75 -1.94
C LYS A 406 2.49 -10.07 -2.64
N TYR A 407 2.06 -10.60 -3.79
CA TYR A 407 0.87 -10.11 -4.49
C TYR A 407 -0.41 -10.75 -3.96
N ALA A 408 -0.39 -12.05 -3.62
CA ALA A 408 -1.54 -12.79 -3.09
C ALA A 408 -1.96 -12.39 -1.66
N PHE A 409 -1.04 -11.80 -0.89
CA PHE A 409 -1.35 -11.23 0.41
C PHE A 409 -2.17 -9.94 0.25
N TRP A 410 -3.47 -10.05 0.51
CA TRP A 410 -4.44 -8.96 0.42
C TRP A 410 -5.24 -8.86 1.72
N MET A 411 -5.37 -7.64 2.24
CA MET A 411 -6.08 -7.36 3.50
C MET A 411 -7.60 -7.53 3.40
N GLY A 412 -8.16 -7.53 2.18
CA GLY A 412 -9.58 -7.81 1.94
C GLY A 412 -9.96 -9.30 1.94
N ASP A 413 -8.99 -10.21 2.10
CA ASP A 413 -9.23 -11.64 2.23
C ASP A 413 -9.99 -11.95 3.54
N ALA A 414 -10.86 -12.95 3.56
CA ALA A 414 -11.62 -13.34 4.74
C ALA A 414 -10.80 -14.12 5.79
N ARG A 415 -9.62 -14.62 5.42
CA ARG A 415 -8.73 -15.44 6.25
C ARG A 415 -7.91 -14.59 7.23
N LEU A 416 -7.29 -15.27 8.20
CA LEU A 416 -6.29 -14.70 9.09
C LEU A 416 -5.08 -14.22 8.29
N LYS A 417 -4.46 -13.10 8.68
CA LYS A 417 -3.28 -12.56 8.01
C LYS A 417 -2.02 -12.87 8.79
N ALA A 418 -1.00 -13.39 8.12
CA ALA A 418 0.32 -13.57 8.72
C ALA A 418 1.44 -13.11 7.76
N CYS A 419 2.30 -12.20 8.19
CA CYS A 419 3.36 -11.66 7.34
C CYS A 419 4.51 -11.06 8.12
N THR A 420 5.55 -10.58 7.43
CA THR A 420 6.61 -9.80 8.08
C THR A 420 6.18 -8.35 8.30
N VAL A 421 6.83 -7.67 9.25
CA VAL A 421 6.59 -6.23 9.48
C VAL A 421 6.81 -5.42 8.21
N HIS A 422 7.85 -5.73 7.43
CA HIS A 422 8.11 -5.10 6.13
C HIS A 422 6.97 -5.27 5.13
N SER A 423 6.28 -6.42 5.15
CA SER A 423 5.15 -6.67 4.25
C SER A 423 3.86 -6.01 4.76
N PHE A 424 3.76 -5.81 6.07
CA PHE A 424 2.62 -5.17 6.72
C PHE A 424 2.72 -3.64 6.77
N LYS A 425 3.89 -3.05 6.49
CA LYS A 425 4.08 -1.60 6.58
C LYS A 425 3.02 -0.84 5.78
N GLY A 426 2.42 0.15 6.44
CA GLY A 426 1.32 0.95 5.92
C GLY A 426 -0.08 0.33 6.01
N TRP A 427 -0.19 -0.95 6.39
CA TRP A 427 -1.44 -1.58 6.83
C TRP A 427 -1.64 -1.41 8.33
N GLU A 428 -2.86 -1.73 8.77
CA GLU A 428 -3.27 -1.77 10.16
C GLU A 428 -4.24 -2.93 10.39
N ALA A 429 -4.34 -3.34 11.65
CA ALA A 429 -5.35 -4.30 12.10
C ALA A 429 -5.87 -3.89 13.48
N ARG A 430 -7.08 -4.34 13.82
CA ARG A 430 -7.61 -4.14 15.18
C ARG A 430 -6.73 -4.85 16.20
N HIS A 431 -6.33 -6.08 15.89
CA HIS A 431 -5.49 -6.88 16.76
C HIS A 431 -4.18 -7.23 16.05
N ILE A 432 -3.06 -6.84 16.66
CA ILE A 432 -1.71 -7.21 16.23
C ILE A 432 -1.13 -8.21 17.21
N VAL A 433 -0.62 -9.32 16.68
CA VAL A 433 0.24 -10.26 17.41
C VAL A 433 1.60 -10.25 16.73
N ALA A 434 2.60 -9.60 17.32
CA ALA A 434 3.92 -9.45 16.73
C ALA A 434 4.96 -10.26 17.51
N VAL A 435 5.76 -11.06 16.80
CA VAL A 435 6.96 -11.69 17.33
C VAL A 435 8.16 -10.82 16.95
N LEU A 436 8.88 -10.34 17.95
CA LEU A 436 10.13 -9.61 17.77
C LEU A 436 11.28 -10.58 18.04
N ASP A 437 12.12 -10.79 17.03
CA ASP A 437 13.26 -11.70 17.14
C ASP A 437 14.47 -11.07 16.46
N THR A 438 15.26 -10.38 17.26
CA THR A 438 16.48 -9.70 16.81
C THR A 438 17.67 -10.47 17.36
N PRO A 439 18.63 -10.87 16.51
CA PRO A 439 19.82 -11.58 16.94
C PRO A 439 20.56 -10.83 18.06
N ALA A 440 21.08 -11.57 19.05
CA ALA A 440 21.92 -10.99 20.08
C ALA A 440 23.25 -10.51 19.48
N GLY A 441 23.71 -9.32 19.90
CA GLY A 441 25.00 -8.77 19.48
C GLY A 441 24.97 -7.84 18.27
N GLU A 442 23.79 -7.52 17.73
CA GLU A 442 23.67 -6.41 16.79
C GLU A 442 23.95 -5.07 17.51
N VAL A 443 24.86 -4.26 16.94
CA VAL A 443 25.26 -2.95 17.48
C VAL A 443 25.17 -1.91 16.37
N GLY A 444 25.01 -0.64 16.74
CA GLY A 444 25.03 0.48 15.80
C GLY A 444 23.80 0.51 14.89
N GLU A 445 24.02 0.62 13.58
CA GLU A 445 22.96 0.82 12.59
C GLU A 445 21.97 -0.36 12.52
N SER A 446 22.47 -1.60 12.65
CA SER A 446 21.61 -2.80 12.64
C SER A 446 20.62 -2.81 13.80
N ALA A 447 21.09 -2.52 15.02
CA ALA A 447 20.23 -2.43 16.21
C ALA A 447 19.19 -1.31 16.08
N THR A 448 19.55 -0.20 15.43
CA THR A 448 18.65 0.92 15.16
C THR A 448 17.56 0.51 14.16
N LEU A 449 17.94 -0.17 13.08
CA LEU A 449 17.01 -0.68 12.07
C LEU A 449 16.00 -1.66 12.69
N GLN A 450 16.46 -2.57 13.53
CA GLN A 450 15.59 -3.50 14.25
C GLN A 450 14.63 -2.79 15.21
N ALA A 451 15.09 -1.75 15.89
CA ALA A 451 14.21 -0.92 16.71
C ALA A 451 13.16 -0.18 15.86
N MET A 452 13.50 0.28 14.65
CA MET A 452 12.50 0.86 13.72
C MET A 452 11.48 -0.18 13.26
N VAL A 453 11.89 -1.44 13.04
CA VAL A 453 10.98 -2.56 12.73
C VAL A 453 10.01 -2.78 13.89
N ALA A 454 10.51 -2.88 15.14
CA ALA A 454 9.68 -3.03 16.33
C ALA A 454 8.72 -1.84 16.53
N TYR A 455 9.21 -0.61 16.40
CA TYR A 455 8.39 0.60 16.45
C TYR A 455 7.30 0.59 15.37
N THR A 456 7.64 0.18 14.16
CA THR A 456 6.68 0.05 13.07
C THR A 456 5.59 -0.95 13.42
N ALA A 457 5.92 -2.10 14.01
CA ALA A 457 4.95 -3.11 14.45
C ALA A 457 4.03 -2.61 15.57
N ILE A 458 4.57 -1.91 16.58
CA ILE A 458 3.81 -1.33 17.70
C ILE A 458 2.73 -0.36 17.17
N THR A 459 3.07 0.42 16.16
CA THR A 459 2.18 1.46 15.60
C THR A 459 1.16 0.96 14.58
N ARG A 460 0.93 -0.36 14.48
CA ARG A 460 -0.05 -0.98 13.57
C ARG A 460 -1.39 -1.36 14.21
N ALA A 461 -1.45 -1.38 15.54
CA ALA A 461 -2.62 -1.85 16.28
C ALA A 461 -3.62 -0.72 16.53
N GLN A 462 -4.91 -1.01 16.36
CA GLN A 462 -5.99 -0.10 16.72
C GLN A 462 -6.60 -0.44 18.10
N ASP A 463 -6.87 -1.72 18.38
CA ASP A 463 -7.60 -2.16 19.58
C ASP A 463 -6.77 -3.07 20.51
N SER A 464 -5.93 -3.96 19.99
CA SER A 464 -5.05 -4.79 20.83
C SER A 464 -3.69 -5.00 20.20
N LEU A 465 -2.66 -4.93 21.04
CA LEU A 465 -1.28 -5.19 20.68
C LEU A 465 -0.71 -6.26 21.61
N THR A 466 -0.29 -7.39 21.05
CA THR A 466 0.50 -8.40 21.76
C THR A 466 1.89 -8.47 21.15
N ILE A 467 2.91 -8.16 21.94
CA ILE A 467 4.33 -8.33 21.60
C ILE A 467 4.86 -9.58 22.29
N LEU A 468 5.41 -10.48 21.49
CA LEU A 468 6.09 -11.70 21.88
C LEU A 468 7.59 -11.50 21.64
N ASN A 469 8.32 -11.14 22.69
CA ASN A 469 9.69 -10.68 22.58
C ASN A 469 10.69 -11.84 22.76
N LEU A 470 11.45 -12.14 21.71
CA LEU A 470 12.65 -12.97 21.73
C LEU A 470 13.92 -12.11 21.69
N SER A 471 13.82 -10.85 21.23
CA SER A 471 14.92 -9.92 21.11
C SER A 471 15.57 -9.61 22.45
N ALA A 472 16.85 -10.00 22.58
CA ALA A 472 17.66 -9.63 23.74
C ALA A 472 17.75 -8.10 23.93
N GLN A 473 17.77 -7.35 22.84
CA GLN A 473 17.82 -5.88 22.82
C GLN A 473 16.66 -5.23 23.58
N PHE A 474 15.46 -5.82 23.53
CA PHE A 474 14.25 -5.23 24.10
C PHE A 474 13.85 -5.86 25.45
N ARG A 475 14.66 -6.78 25.98
CA ARG A 475 14.36 -7.44 27.26
C ARG A 475 14.27 -6.43 28.39
N GLY A 476 13.21 -6.54 29.18
CA GLY A 476 12.99 -5.70 30.34
C GLY A 476 12.48 -4.30 30.01
N PHE A 477 12.10 -4.05 28.75
CA PHE A 477 11.34 -2.86 28.39
C PHE A 477 10.05 -2.80 29.22
N LYS A 478 9.90 -1.73 30.01
CA LYS A 478 8.70 -1.43 30.80
C LYS A 478 8.16 -0.10 30.32
N SER A 479 6.95 -0.10 29.75
CA SER A 479 6.32 1.15 29.37
C SER A 479 5.90 1.93 30.63
N ARG A 480 5.79 3.26 30.55
CA ARG A 480 5.22 4.07 31.63
C ARG A 480 3.75 3.69 31.87
N ALA A 481 3.05 3.26 30.83
CA ALA A 481 1.68 2.76 30.92
C ALA A 481 1.54 1.50 31.79
N ASP A 482 2.57 0.65 31.85
CA ASP A 482 2.60 -0.52 32.74
C ASP A 482 2.87 -0.13 34.20
N GLN A 483 3.56 1.00 34.43
CA GLN A 483 3.88 1.51 35.77
C GLN A 483 2.66 2.18 36.41
N GLU A 484 1.81 2.86 35.62
CA GLU A 484 0.59 3.51 36.10
C GLU A 484 -0.49 2.51 36.56
N LYS A 485 -0.57 1.32 35.96
CA LYS A 485 -1.50 0.25 36.37
C LYS A 485 -1.15 -0.42 37.72
N HIS A 486 0.04 -0.20 38.24
CA HIS A 486 0.46 -0.75 39.55
C HIS A 486 0.30 0.25 40.70
N VAL A 487 -0.14 1.48 40.43
CA VAL A 487 -0.32 2.55 41.42
C VAL A 487 -1.81 2.90 41.62
N ALA A 488 -2.70 2.38 40.77
CA ALA A 488 -4.16 2.45 40.90
C ALA A 488 -4.72 1.08 41.32
#